data_AF-A0A2N3AUW7-F1
#
_entry.id   AF-A0A2N3AUW7-F1
#
_cell.length_a   1.000
_cell.length_b   1.000
_cell.length_c   1.000
_cell.angle_alpha   90.00
_cell.angle_beta   90.00
_cell.angle_gamma   90.00
#
_symmetry.space_group_name_H-M   'P 1'
#
loop_
_entity.id
_entity.type
_entity.pdbx_description
1 polymer ?
#
loop_
_entity_poly.entity_id
_entity_poly.type
_entity_poly.pdbx_seq_one_letter_code
_entity_poly.pdbx_strand_id
1 'polypeptide(L)' 'SPEIADKTSLLDLSEKVCRWPMGHPGEPDFHFCGQQVNPGFPYCVEHCGRAYQAQLPRGVRRPPPPLPFGGPRVR' A
#
# COMPACT_ATOMS: atom_id res chain seq x y z
N SER A 1 -6.60 -12.28 20.81
CA SER A 1 -6.99 -10.91 21.19
C SER A 1 -8.32 -10.55 20.59
N PRO A 2 -9.24 -9.95 21.37
CA PRO A 2 -10.46 -9.31 20.84
C PRO A 2 -10.17 -8.14 19.90
N GLU A 3 -8.92 -7.70 19.80
CA GLU A 3 -8.46 -6.55 19.01
C GLU A 3 -8.53 -6.75 17.48
N ILE A 4 -8.66 -7.99 16.99
CA ILE A 4 -8.66 -8.33 15.55
C ILE A 4 -10.09 -8.65 15.05
N ALA A 5 -11.05 -8.83 15.96
CA ALA A 5 -12.39 -9.30 15.61
C ALA A 5 -13.16 -8.35 14.66
N ASP A 6 -12.79 -7.06 14.66
CA ASP A 6 -13.41 -6.02 13.84
C ASP A 6 -12.61 -5.69 12.55
N LYS A 7 -11.51 -6.41 12.29
CA LYS A 7 -10.59 -6.10 11.19
C LYS A 7 -10.75 -7.10 10.04
N THR A 8 -10.82 -6.59 8.81
CA THR A 8 -10.97 -7.41 7.59
C THR A 8 -9.81 -8.39 7.46
N SER A 9 -10.10 -9.68 7.62
CA SER A 9 -9.13 -10.77 7.45
C SER A 9 -9.17 -11.32 6.02
N LEU A 10 -8.25 -12.23 5.69
CA LEU A 10 -8.20 -12.85 4.36
C LEU A 10 -9.51 -13.54 3.97
N LEU A 11 -10.25 -14.08 4.94
CA LEU A 11 -11.54 -14.76 4.73
C LEU A 11 -12.68 -13.79 4.38
N ASP A 12 -12.55 -12.51 4.73
CA ASP A 12 -13.55 -11.46 4.52
C ASP A 12 -13.38 -10.74 3.16
N LEU A 13 -12.28 -11.05 2.45
CA LEU A 13 -11.97 -10.43 1.16
C LEU A 13 -12.90 -10.93 0.05
N SER A 14 -13.55 -9.99 -0.63
CA SER A 14 -14.30 -10.24 -1.86
C SER A 14 -13.82 -9.35 -3.00
N GLU A 15 -14.50 -9.42 -4.15
CA GLU A 15 -14.29 -8.53 -5.30
C GLU A 15 -14.66 -7.08 -5.01
N LYS A 16 -15.48 -6.86 -3.99
CA LYS A 16 -16.03 -5.55 -3.62
C LYS A 16 -15.28 -4.89 -2.47
N VAL A 17 -14.31 -5.58 -1.87
CA VAL A 17 -13.59 -5.15 -0.66
C VAL A 17 -12.12 -4.83 -0.99
N CYS A 18 -11.65 -3.69 -0.47
CA CYS A 18 -10.30 -3.19 -0.68
C CYS A 18 -9.26 -4.11 -0.05
N ARG A 19 -8.38 -4.64 -0.91
CA ARG A 19 -7.40 -5.68 -0.55
C ARG A 19 -6.03 -5.11 -0.13
N TRP A 20 -6.00 -3.85 0.27
CA TRP A 20 -4.75 -3.21 0.66
C TRP A 20 -4.28 -3.77 2.02
N PRO A 21 -3.05 -4.31 2.12
CA PRO A 21 -2.53 -4.86 3.36
C PRO A 21 -2.16 -3.73 4.34
N MET A 22 -2.64 -3.85 5.56
CA MET A 22 -2.35 -2.99 6.70
C MET A 22 -1.44 -3.76 7.67
N GLY A 23 -0.21 -3.28 7.81
CA GLY A 23 0.81 -3.94 8.63
C GLY A 23 1.63 -4.98 7.87
N HIS A 24 2.46 -5.71 8.61
CA HIS A 24 3.35 -6.75 8.08
C HIS A 24 2.78 -8.13 8.41
N PRO A 25 2.89 -9.15 7.52
CA PRO A 25 2.32 -10.49 7.75
C PRO A 25 2.86 -11.26 8.98
N GLY A 26 3.88 -10.74 9.68
CA GLY A 26 4.38 -11.31 10.93
C GLY A 26 3.81 -10.66 12.18
N GLU A 27 3.07 -9.55 12.04
CA GLU A 27 2.50 -8.81 13.16
C GLU A 27 1.09 -9.34 13.49
N PRO A 28 0.71 -9.36 14.78
CA PRO A 28 -0.63 -9.81 15.20
C PRO A 28 -1.75 -8.90 14.68
N ASP A 29 -1.40 -7.69 14.27
CA ASP A 29 -2.31 -6.67 13.74
C ASP A 29 -2.40 -6.66 12.21
N PHE A 30 -1.91 -7.69 11.52
CA PHE A 30 -2.05 -7.78 10.06
C PHE A 30 -3.51 -7.92 9.64
N HIS A 31 -4.00 -6.97 8.85
CA HIS A 31 -5.35 -6.98 8.31
C HIS A 31 -5.41 -6.29 6.95
N PHE A 32 -6.57 -6.33 6.30
CA PHE A 32 -6.82 -5.60 5.06
C PHE A 32 -7.69 -4.38 5.33
N CYS A 33 -7.66 -3.41 4.43
CA CYS A 33 -8.39 -2.15 4.57
C CYS A 33 -9.91 -2.29 4.74
N GLY A 34 -10.56 -3.25 4.07
CA GLY A 34 -12.00 -3.52 4.26
C GLY A 34 -12.97 -2.54 3.58
N GLN A 35 -12.51 -1.37 3.12
CA GLN A 35 -13.36 -0.37 2.46
C GLN A 35 -13.86 -0.83 1.09
N GLN A 36 -14.92 -0.20 0.57
CA GLN A 36 -15.45 -0.47 -0.77
C GLN A 36 -14.39 -0.21 -1.86
N VAL A 37 -14.23 -1.14 -2.79
CA VAL A 37 -13.32 -0.96 -3.94
C VAL A 37 -13.81 0.13 -4.88
N ASN A 38 -12.87 0.80 -5.54
CA ASN A 38 -13.15 1.65 -6.69
C ASN A 38 -13.49 0.77 -7.91
N PRO A 39 -14.58 1.03 -8.65
CA PRO A 39 -14.94 0.25 -9.82
C PRO A 39 -13.77 0.12 -10.81
N GLY A 40 -13.48 -1.12 -11.22
CA GLY A 40 -12.35 -1.42 -12.12
C GLY A 40 -10.98 -1.55 -11.44
N PHE A 41 -10.90 -1.41 -10.11
CA PHE A 41 -9.66 -1.53 -9.36
C PHE A 41 -9.83 -2.46 -8.13
N PRO A 42 -8.74 -3.08 -7.65
CA PRO A 42 -8.78 -3.98 -6.48
C PRO A 42 -8.76 -3.25 -5.13
N TYR A 43 -8.68 -1.92 -5.12
CA TYR A 43 -8.50 -1.10 -3.92
C TYR A 43 -9.54 0.04 -3.87
N CYS A 44 -9.76 0.62 -2.68
CA CYS A 44 -10.54 1.85 -2.53
C CYS A 44 -9.78 3.05 -3.13
N VAL A 45 -10.45 4.21 -3.27
CA VAL A 45 -9.87 5.41 -3.89
C VAL A 45 -8.54 5.82 -3.25
N GLU A 46 -8.45 5.82 -1.92
CA GLU A 46 -7.21 6.16 -1.20
C GLU A 46 -6.07 5.21 -1.56
N HIS A 47 -6.33 3.90 -1.48
CA HIS A 47 -5.31 2.89 -1.71
C HIS A 47 -4.97 2.72 -3.19
N CYS A 48 -5.89 3.01 -4.11
CA CYS A 48 -5.59 3.15 -5.53
C CYS A 48 -4.55 4.25 -5.78
N GLY A 49 -4.68 5.41 -5.13
CA GLY A 49 -3.71 6.50 -5.26
C GLY A 49 -2.32 6.13 -4.74
N ARG A 50 -2.24 5.28 -3.70
CA ARG A 50 -0.96 4.76 -3.17
C ARG A 50 -0.36 3.69 -4.09
N ALA A 51 -1.18 2.78 -4.61
CA ALA A 51 -0.77 1.68 -5.47
C ALA A 51 -0.29 2.15 -6.85
N TYR A 52 -1.07 3.04 -7.47
CA TYR A 52 -0.89 3.45 -8.86
C TYR A 52 -0.31 4.87 -8.95
N GLN A 53 0.76 5.12 -8.21
CA GLN A 53 1.51 6.36 -8.36
C GLN A 53 2.07 6.43 -9.78
N ALA A 54 1.65 7.44 -10.54
CA ALA A 54 2.19 7.69 -11.85
C ALA A 54 3.71 7.81 -11.73
N GLN A 55 4.41 7.03 -12.54
CA GLN A 55 5.85 7.18 -12.71
C GLN A 55 6.11 8.56 -13.28
N LEU A 56 6.40 9.53 -12.40
CA LEU A 56 6.82 10.86 -12.81
C LEU A 56 7.98 10.73 -13.82
N PRO A 57 8.03 11.58 -14.86
CA PRO A 57 9.20 11.67 -15.74
C PRO A 57 10.48 11.69 -14.89
N ARG A 58 11.52 10.97 -15.31
CA ARG A 58 12.75 10.85 -14.49
C ARG A 58 13.32 12.20 -14.06
N GLY A 59 13.12 13.25 -14.86
CA GLY A 59 13.59 14.62 -14.57
C GLY A 59 12.78 15.42 -13.52
N VAL A 60 11.57 15.00 -13.14
CA VAL A 60 10.77 15.71 -12.12
C VAL A 60 10.66 14.93 -10.81
N ARG A 61 11.22 13.71 -10.76
CA ARG A 61 11.31 12.96 -9.51
C ARG A 61 12.26 13.68 -8.57
N ARG A 62 11.90 13.75 -7.28
CA ARG A 62 12.86 14.16 -6.26
C ARG A 62 14.07 13.23 -6.34
N PRO A 63 15.30 13.77 -6.38
CA PRO A 63 16.48 12.92 -6.31
C PRO A 63 16.39 12.09 -5.02
N PRO A 64 16.82 10.81 -5.06
CA PRO A 64 16.89 10.01 -3.85
C PRO A 64 17.77 10.74 -2.81
N PRO A 65 17.47 10.60 -1.50
CA PRO A 65 18.33 11.15 -0.47
C PRO A 65 19.77 10.67 -0.68
N PRO A 66 20.78 11.52 -0.36
CA PRO A 66 22.17 11.11 -0.49
C PRO A 66 22.40 9.85 0.34
N LEU A 67 23.10 8.87 -0.23
CA LEU A 67 23.51 7.68 0.51
C LEU A 67 24.39 8.12 1.70
N PRO A 68 24.27 7.46 2.87
CA PRO A 68 25.02 7.83 4.07
C PRO A 68 26.54 7.73 3.90
N PHE A 69 27.01 6.92 2.95
CA PHE A 69 28.39 6.87 2.49
C PHE A 69 28.40 7.34 1.04
N GLY A 70 29.06 8.47 0.76
CA GLY A 70 29.04 9.21 -0.50
C GLY A 70 29.57 8.45 -1.72
N GLY A 71 28.88 7.39 -2.10
CA GLY A 71 29.14 6.62 -3.31
C GLY A 71 28.83 7.43 -4.58
N PRO A 72 29.41 7.03 -5.72
CA PRO A 72 29.28 7.76 -6.97
C PRO A 72 27.81 7.90 -7.37
N ARG A 73 27.38 9.15 -7.67
CA ARG A 73 26.05 9.42 -8.22
C ARG A 73 25.92 8.69 -9.55
N VAL A 74 24.88 7.87 -9.70
CA VAL A 74 24.51 7.32 -11.02
C VAL A 74 24.22 8.50 -11.94
N ARG A 75 24.92 8.53 -13.08
CA ARG A 75 24.79 9.54 -14.14
C ARG A 75 23.41 9.51 -14.78
#